data_AF-A0A8J6SVX0-F1
#
_entry.id   AF-A0A8J6SVX0-F1
#
_cell.length_a   1.000
_cell.length_b   1.000
_cell.length_c   1.000
_cell.angle_alpha   90.00
_cell.angle_beta   90.00
_cell.angle_gamma   90.00
#
_symmetry.space_group_name_H-M   'P 1'
#
loop_
_entity.id
_entity.type
_entity.pdbx_description
1 polymer ?
#
loop_
_entity_poly.entity_id
_entity_poly.type
_entity_poly.pdbx_seq_one_letter_code
_entity_poly.pdbx_strand_id
1 'polypeptide(L)'
;MDKNAAYLVAMDALKAEETIEKETQLRQNKYLNNIVEQDHRQIKRIVKPMMGFQSFNSARRTLSGIEAMNMIRKGQVKGVKQGDSVSQVRFIESIFGIVA
;
A
#
# COMPACT_ATOMS: atom_id res chain seq x y z
N MET A 1 -1.62 17.23 -6.28
CA MET A 1 -1.79 17.95 -5.02
C MET A 1 -2.48 19.26 -5.28
N ASP A 2 -3.62 19.45 -4.63
CA ASP A 2 -4.35 20.70 -4.65
C ASP A 2 -3.52 21.76 -3.93
N LYS A 3 -3.45 23.00 -4.44
CA LYS A 3 -2.63 24.07 -3.84
C LYS A 3 -3.34 24.74 -2.66
N ASN A 4 -4.11 23.96 -1.90
CA ASN A 4 -4.92 24.46 -0.82
C ASN A 4 -4.04 25.01 0.32
N ALA A 5 -4.34 26.23 0.77
CA ALA A 5 -3.60 26.91 1.84
C ALA A 5 -3.60 26.13 3.16
N ALA A 6 -4.63 25.31 3.42
CA ALA A 6 -4.73 24.50 4.63
C ALA A 6 -3.56 23.51 4.81
N TYR A 7 -2.92 23.06 3.72
CA TYR A 7 -1.82 22.09 3.81
C TYR A 7 -0.55 22.68 4.44
N LEU A 8 -0.29 23.98 4.27
CA LEU A 8 0.87 24.62 4.89
C LEU A 8 0.71 24.65 6.41
N VAL A 9 -0.46 25.08 6.87
CA VAL A 9 -0.80 25.12 8.31
C VAL A 9 -0.70 23.72 8.93
N ALA A 10 -1.22 22.70 8.25
CA ALA A 10 -1.12 21.32 8.72
C ALA A 10 0.33 20.82 8.77
N MET A 11 1.16 21.14 7.77
CA MET A 11 2.57 20.75 7.77
C MET A 11 3.35 21.41 8.91
N ASP A 12 3.09 22.69 9.19
CA ASP A 12 3.75 23.40 10.28
C ASP A 12 3.35 22.82 11.65
N ALA A 13 2.06 22.49 11.83
CA ALA A 13 1.58 21.80 13.02
C ALA A 13 2.24 20.43 13.21
N LEU A 14 2.30 19.61 12.15
CA LEU A 14 2.93 18.28 12.21
C LEU A 14 4.43 18.35 12.52
N LYS A 15 5.13 19.39 12.07
CA LYS A 15 6.54 19.62 12.42
C LYS A 15 6.71 20.07 13.86
N ALA A 16 5.79 20.88 14.37
CA ALA A 16 5.80 21.33 15.77
C ALA A 16 5.50 20.18 16.74
N GLU A 17 4.64 19.24 16.34
CA GLU A 17 4.33 18.01 17.08
C GLU A 17 5.43 16.94 16.96
N GLU A 18 6.48 17.17 16.17
CA GLU A 18 7.55 16.22 15.86
C GLU A 18 7.05 14.87 15.27
N THR A 19 5.84 14.88 14.71
CA THR A 19 5.26 13.74 13.98
C THR A 19 5.96 13.50 12.64
N ILE A 20 6.55 14.55 12.05
CA ILE A 20 7.36 14.50 10.83
C ILE A 20 8.67 15.26 11.03
N GLU A 21 9.72 14.88 10.28
CA GLU A 21 11.02 15.57 10.34
C GLU A 21 10.89 17.05 9.94
N LYS A 22 11.62 17.93 10.62
CA LYS A 22 11.55 19.39 10.40
C LYS A 22 11.97 19.76 8.97
N GLU A 23 12.86 18.97 8.39
CA GLU A 23 13.38 19.05 7.03
C GLU A 23 12.38 18.57 5.96
N THR A 24 11.28 17.92 6.35
CA THR A 24 10.28 17.40 5.41
C THR A 24 9.71 18.52 4.55
N GLN A 25 9.82 18.37 3.23
CA GLN A 25 9.34 19.35 2.26
C GLN A 25 7.98 18.96 1.69
N LEU A 26 7.03 19.90 1.67
CA LEU A 26 5.77 19.72 0.96
C LEU A 26 5.98 19.88 -0.54
N ARG A 27 5.83 18.80 -1.31
CA ARG A 27 5.97 18.83 -2.78
C ARG A 27 4.61 18.95 -3.46
N GLN A 28 4.31 20.13 -4.00
CA GLN A 28 3.09 20.38 -4.79
C GLN A 28 3.28 20.04 -6.29
N ASN A 29 3.86 18.88 -6.58
CA ASN A 29 4.10 18.44 -7.96
C ASN A 29 3.01 17.43 -8.38
N LYS A 30 2.23 17.78 -9.42
CA LYS A 30 1.16 16.93 -9.96
C LYS A 30 1.69 15.58 -10.46
N TYR A 31 2.85 15.56 -11.12
CA TYR A 31 3.44 14.33 -11.63
C TYR A 31 3.84 13.37 -10.51
N LEU A 32 4.52 13.86 -9.47
CA LEU A 32 4.88 13.02 -8.30
C LEU A 32 3.64 12.49 -7.59
N ASN A 33 2.58 13.32 -7.46
CA ASN A 33 1.31 12.88 -6.90
C ASN A 33 0.67 11.76 -7.74
N ASN A 34 0.72 11.87 -9.08
CA ASN A 34 0.18 10.85 -9.96
C ASN A 34 0.91 9.50 -9.82
N ILE A 35 2.22 9.50 -9.53
CA ILE A 35 2.98 8.26 -9.27
C ILE A 35 2.49 7.59 -7.99
N VAL A 36 2.33 8.35 -6.90
CA VAL A 36 1.81 7.81 -5.63
C VAL A 36 0.38 7.30 -5.79
N GLU A 37 -0.48 8.09 -6.43
CA GLU A 37 -1.86 7.67 -6.69
C GLU A 37 -1.93 6.44 -7.60
N GLN A 38 -0.99 6.31 -8.55
CA GLN A 38 -0.86 5.16 -9.43
C GLN A 38 -0.53 3.88 -8.67
N ASP A 39 0.39 3.95 -7.71
CA ASP A 39 0.75 2.79 -6.90
C ASP A 39 -0.46 2.25 -6.12
N HIS A 40 -1.29 3.15 -5.59
CA HIS A 40 -2.49 2.78 -4.85
C HIS A 40 -3.63 2.19 -5.72
N ARG A 41 -3.57 2.31 -7.05
CA ARG A 41 -4.68 1.88 -7.93
C ARG A 41 -5.02 0.41 -7.78
N GLN A 42 -4.01 -0.44 -7.55
CA GLN A 42 -4.24 -1.88 -7.45
C GLN A 42 -5.01 -2.25 -6.18
N ILE A 43 -4.64 -1.65 -5.05
CA ILE A 43 -5.37 -1.79 -3.78
C ILE A 43 -6.77 -1.22 -3.92
N LYS A 44 -6.90 0.02 -4.42
CA LYS A 44 -8.20 0.69 -4.64
C LYS A 44 -9.14 -0.15 -5.51
N ARG A 45 -8.64 -0.80 -6.56
CA ARG A 45 -9.43 -1.67 -7.43
C ARG A 45 -10.04 -2.85 -6.67
N ILE A 46 -9.29 -3.45 -5.74
CA ILE A 46 -9.74 -4.60 -4.96
C ILE A 46 -10.73 -4.17 -3.87
N VAL A 47 -10.47 -3.04 -3.20
CA VAL A 47 -11.26 -2.59 -2.05
C VAL A 47 -12.52 -1.82 -2.43
N LYS A 48 -12.56 -1.16 -3.60
CA LYS A 48 -13.73 -0.39 -4.06
C LYS A 48 -15.04 -1.19 -4.14
N PRO A 49 -15.07 -2.44 -4.61
CA PRO A 49 -16.30 -3.26 -4.58
C PRO A 49 -16.61 -3.83 -3.18
N MET A 50 -15.75 -3.67 -2.18
CA MET A 50 -16.02 -4.12 -0.81
C MET A 50 -16.95 -3.13 -0.11
N MET A 51 -17.86 -3.61 0.76
CA MET A 51 -18.74 -2.77 1.59
C MET A 51 -18.01 -2.11 2.78
N GLY A 52 -16.74 -1.73 2.60
CA GLY A 52 -15.85 -1.28 3.67
C GLY A 52 -15.32 -2.41 4.55
N PHE A 53 -14.57 -2.04 5.60
CA PHE A 53 -13.85 -2.99 6.46
C PHE A 53 -14.47 -3.20 7.85
N GLN A 54 -15.53 -2.46 8.20
CA GLN A 54 -16.21 -2.46 9.51
C GLN A 54 -15.38 -2.00 10.72
N SER A 55 -14.07 -2.29 10.78
CA SER A 55 -13.16 -1.84 11.85
C SER A 55 -11.74 -1.57 11.33
N PHE A 56 -10.96 -0.80 12.09
CA PHE A 56 -9.54 -0.56 11.79
C PHE A 56 -8.70 -1.86 11.78
N ASN A 57 -8.98 -2.77 12.71
CA ASN A 57 -8.25 -4.05 12.80
C ASN A 57 -8.52 -4.92 11.57
N SER A 58 -9.78 -4.98 11.13
CA SER A 58 -10.17 -5.68 9.90
C SER A 58 -9.54 -5.02 8.67
N ALA A 59 -9.56 -3.69 8.59
CA ALA A 59 -8.92 -2.95 7.49
C ALA A 59 -7.42 -3.27 7.40
N ARG A 60 -6.71 -3.21 8.52
CA ARG A 60 -5.28 -3.51 8.60
C ARG A 60 -4.98 -4.93 8.11
N ARG A 61 -5.70 -5.94 8.62
CA ARG A 61 -5.50 -7.35 8.23
C ARG A 61 -5.77 -7.57 6.74
N THR A 62 -6.87 -7.03 6.22
CA THR A 62 -7.24 -7.19 4.81
C THR A 62 -6.25 -6.51 3.88
N LEU A 63 -5.84 -5.27 4.19
CA LEU A 63 -4.84 -4.55 3.39
C LEU A 63 -3.50 -5.28 3.39
N SER A 64 -3.03 -5.75 4.55
CA SER A 64 -1.79 -6.54 4.63
C SER A 64 -1.86 -7.84 3.81
N GLY A 65 -3.01 -8.52 3.77
CA GLY A 65 -3.21 -9.69 2.92
C GLY A 65 -3.16 -9.35 1.42
N ILE A 66 -3.82 -8.26 1.01
CA ILE A 66 -3.78 -7.78 -0.37
C ILE A 66 -2.35 -7.43 -0.79
N GLU A 67 -1.59 -6.77 0.08
CA GLU A 67 -0.19 -6.42 -0.16
C GLU A 67 0.68 -7.67 -0.27
N ALA A 68 0.53 -8.64 0.63
CA ALA A 68 1.26 -9.90 0.60
C ALA A 68 1.05 -10.64 -0.73
N MET A 69 -0.20 -10.77 -1.18
CA MET A 69 -0.51 -11.38 -2.48
C MET A 69 0.09 -10.60 -3.64
N ASN A 70 0.12 -9.27 -3.57
CA ASN A 70 0.74 -8.44 -4.60
C ASN A 70 2.27 -8.62 -4.65
N MET A 71 2.92 -8.77 -3.50
CA MET A 71 4.37 -9.04 -3.41
C MET A 71 4.73 -10.40 -4.02
N ILE A 72 3.94 -11.45 -3.72
CA ILE A 72 4.10 -12.77 -4.34
C ILE A 72 3.96 -12.68 -5.86
N ARG A 73 2.89 -12.03 -6.34
CA ARG A 73 2.64 -11.83 -7.78
C ARG A 73 3.77 -11.09 -8.49
N LYS A 74 4.36 -10.07 -7.83
CA LYS A 74 5.49 -9.28 -8.34
C LYS A 74 6.83 -10.02 -8.25
N GLY A 75 6.90 -11.20 -7.64
CA GLY A 75 8.14 -11.95 -7.45
C GLY A 75 9.09 -11.31 -6.44
N GLN A 76 8.55 -10.57 -5.47
CA GLN A 76 9.34 -9.93 -4.41
C GLN A 76 9.69 -10.92 -3.29
N VAL A 77 9.18 -12.15 -3.36
CA VAL A 77 9.50 -13.23 -2.44
C VAL A 77 10.72 -13.99 -2.94
N LYS A 78 11.69 -14.23 -2.05
CA LYS A 78 12.91 -14.97 -2.38
C LYS A 78 12.57 -16.35 -2.93
N GLY A 79 13.11 -16.68 -4.11
CA GLY A 79 12.88 -17.96 -4.77
C GLY A 79 11.57 -18.07 -5.56
N VAL A 80 10.72 -17.05 -5.53
CA VAL A 80 9.47 -16.99 -6.29
C VAL A 80 9.58 -15.88 -7.33
N LYS A 81 9.73 -16.25 -8.61
CA LYS A 81 9.87 -15.27 -9.70
C LYS A 81 8.51 -14.73 -10.14
N GLN A 82 8.52 -13.51 -10.68
CA GLN A 82 7.36 -12.96 -11.37
C GLN A 82 7.04 -13.82 -12.60
N GLY A 83 5.77 -14.19 -12.78
CA GLY A 83 5.30 -15.01 -13.91
C GLY A 83 5.53 -16.51 -13.75
N ASP A 84 6.26 -16.96 -12.72
CA ASP A 84 6.36 -18.38 -12.37
C ASP A 84 5.16 -18.80 -11.51
N SER A 85 4.06 -19.10 -12.17
CA SER A 85 2.80 -19.49 -11.51
C SER A 85 2.95 -20.75 -10.66
N VAL A 86 3.80 -21.70 -11.05
CA VAL A 86 3.98 -22.96 -10.32
C VAL A 86 4.69 -22.69 -8.99
N SER A 87 5.78 -21.92 -9.00
CA SER A 87 6.48 -21.56 -7.76
C SER A 87 5.64 -20.66 -6.86
N GLN A 88 4.82 -19.78 -7.42
CA GLN A 88 3.88 -18.95 -6.64
C GLN A 88 2.83 -19.80 -5.92
N VAL A 89 2.22 -20.76 -6.62
CA VAL A 89 1.22 -21.66 -6.03
C VAL A 89 1.83 -22.52 -4.92
N ARG A 90 2.98 -23.16 -5.18
CA ARG A 90 3.70 -23.96 -4.17
C ARG A 90 4.06 -23.15 -2.93
N PHE A 91 4.48 -21.90 -3.11
CA PHE A 91 4.77 -21.00 -1.99
C PHE A 91 3.52 -20.72 -1.16
N ILE A 92 2.39 -20.43 -1.80
CA ILE A 92 1.11 -20.21 -1.12
C ILE A 92 0.68 -21.45 -0.36
N GLU A 93 0.71 -22.63 -0.99
CA GLU A 93 0.41 -23.93 -0.35
C GLU A 93 1.25 -24.15 0.91
N SER A 94 2.55 -23.84 0.83
CA SER A 94 3.46 -23.95 1.98
C SER A 94 3.11 -23.01 3.14
N ILE A 95 2.64 -21.79 2.86
CA ILE A 95 2.22 -20.83 3.89
C ILE A 95 0.96 -21.33 4.61
N PHE A 96 -0.01 -21.84 3.84
CA PHE A 96 -1.30 -22.24 4.39
C PHE A 96 -1.31 -23.68 4.93
N GLY A 97 -0.21 -24.42 4.79
CA GLY A 97 -0.14 -25.83 5.18
C GLY A 97 -1.12 -26.71 4.42
N ILE A 98 -1.55 -26.26 3.23
CA ILE A 98 -2.44 -27.01 2.35
C ILE A 98 -1.52 -27.97 1.59
N VAL A 99 -1.30 -29.14 2.19
CA VAL A 99 -0.65 -30.26 1.52
C VAL A 99 -1.63 -30.75 0.46
N ALA A 100 -1.24 -30.68 -0.81
CA ALA A 100 -1.81 -31.52 -1.86
C ALA A 100 -1.09 -32.87 -1.86
#